data_AF-A0A183FM82-F1
#
_entry.id   AF-A0A183FM82-F1
#
_cell.length_a   1.000
_cell.length_b   1.000
_cell.length_c   1.000
_cell.angle_alpha   90.00
_cell.angle_beta   90.00
_cell.angle_gamma   90.00
#
_symmetry.space_group_name_H-M   'P 1'
#
loop_
_entity.id
_entity.type
_entity.pdbx_description
1 polymer ?
#
loop_
_entity_poly.entity_id
_entity_poly.type
_entity_poly.pdbx_seq_one_letter_code
_entity_poly.pdbx_strand_id
1 'polypeptide(L)'
;LADYGTLTASTTFPGETVVELLDAAATYTEVKLLVRTFDVDCKPRTSGGDPLDVRLRLDDTSLPIAVNDPNDGTYELSFRVQQSGEYVIDVDIFGRPIKNSPFPVSVSSHHIPKWQLPVELHQPVKVAMNGDHVLHVLDTGNERVRIVKDSGEVISDIRAPCLNGGTAVGMALLGGGDMAILNWRTKSITRLGSKGDEIQIFVFDSNMRPQFSFPTRGQTVTSVNVGLDDDILVGTTHGLLLFDGAGRFLREIPIAPEDHKGRVMVSTCAVCPESGLVIAGVVDAKTNKAQLAISRYKGAFVFYIDSYGARLRRPCGVCVGTGPRAGQCLIVDHASNSVRMYRFK
;
A
#
# COMPACT_ATOMS: atom_id res chain seq x y z
N LEU A 1 48.36 -11.47 16.34
CA LEU A 1 47.51 -12.26 17.28
C LEU A 1 46.01 -11.94 17.11
N ALA A 2 45.57 -11.28 16.03
CA ALA A 2 44.19 -10.79 15.89
C ALA A 2 43.25 -11.72 15.07
N ASP A 3 43.69 -12.92 14.68
CA ASP A 3 42.90 -13.88 13.92
C ASP A 3 42.78 -15.22 14.65
N TYR A 4 42.22 -15.20 15.86
CA TYR A 4 41.74 -16.42 16.51
C TYR A 4 40.21 -16.31 16.62
N GLY A 5 39.50 -17.26 16.02
CA GLY A 5 38.03 -17.29 15.99
C GLY A 5 37.42 -17.38 17.39
N THR A 6 36.21 -16.86 17.53
CA THR A 6 35.44 -16.89 18.79
C THR A 6 34.66 -18.20 18.88
N LEU A 7 34.84 -18.95 19.97
CA LEU A 7 33.95 -20.05 20.35
C LEU A 7 32.80 -19.47 21.18
N THR A 8 31.58 -19.50 20.66
CA THR A 8 30.36 -19.14 21.39
C THR A 8 29.52 -20.40 21.64
N ALA A 9 29.04 -20.56 22.86
CA ALA A 9 28.07 -21.58 23.21
C ALA A 9 26.74 -20.89 23.45
N SER A 10 25.69 -21.36 22.77
CA SER A 10 24.34 -20.85 23.02
C SER A 10 23.75 -21.47 24.28
N THR A 11 23.06 -20.64 25.07
CA THR A 11 22.24 -21.11 26.18
C THR A 11 20.75 -21.17 25.80
N THR A 12 20.43 -21.03 24.51
CA THR A 12 19.07 -21.13 24.00
C THR A 12 18.51 -22.53 24.29
N PHE A 13 17.34 -22.56 24.89
CA PHE A 13 16.60 -23.75 25.23
C PHE A 13 15.38 -23.87 24.30
N PRO A 14 15.37 -24.83 23.35
CA PRO A 14 14.29 -24.97 22.36
C PRO A 14 12.91 -25.14 23.03
N GLY A 15 12.84 -25.88 24.14
CA GLY A 15 11.58 -26.17 24.84
C GLY A 15 10.87 -24.96 25.45
N GLU A 16 11.55 -23.81 25.59
CA GLU A 16 10.93 -22.55 26.03
C GLU A 16 10.88 -21.49 24.92
N THR A 17 11.50 -21.78 23.78
CA THR A 17 11.44 -20.92 22.59
C THR A 17 10.08 -21.02 21.92
N VAL A 18 9.54 -19.89 21.47
CA VAL A 18 8.21 -19.82 20.83
C VAL A 18 8.28 -19.04 19.52
N VAL A 19 7.46 -19.45 18.56
CA VAL A 19 7.17 -18.67 17.34
C VAL A 19 5.77 -18.07 17.43
N GLU A 20 5.60 -16.84 16.95
CA GLU A 20 4.31 -16.16 16.86
C GLU A 20 4.11 -15.53 15.48
N LEU A 21 2.87 -15.56 15.00
CA LEU A 21 2.46 -14.83 13.79
C LEU A 21 2.24 -13.35 14.16
N LEU A 22 2.92 -12.44 13.47
CA LEU A 22 2.86 -11.01 13.80
C LEU A 22 1.57 -10.33 13.34
N ASP A 23 0.94 -10.84 12.27
CA ASP A 23 -0.22 -10.23 11.64
C ASP A 23 -0.98 -11.27 10.79
N ALA A 24 -2.26 -11.02 10.52
CA ALA A 24 -3.07 -11.88 9.68
C ALA A 24 -2.41 -12.12 8.32
N ALA A 25 -2.28 -13.40 7.95
CA ALA A 25 -1.63 -13.84 6.73
C ALA A 25 -2.60 -13.82 5.54
N ALA A 26 -2.16 -13.27 4.42
CA ALA A 26 -2.93 -13.21 3.19
C ALA A 26 -2.06 -13.47 1.97
N THR A 27 -2.66 -14.08 0.95
CA THR A 27 -2.00 -14.35 -0.33
C THR A 27 -1.38 -13.08 -0.93
N TYR A 28 -0.27 -13.25 -1.64
CA TYR A 28 0.49 -12.20 -2.33
C TYR A 28 1.06 -11.09 -1.45
N THR A 29 0.91 -11.13 -0.14
CA THR A 29 1.53 -10.16 0.77
C THR A 29 2.57 -10.83 1.65
N GLU A 30 3.54 -10.07 2.13
CA GLU A 30 4.53 -10.60 3.07
C GLU A 30 3.86 -11.01 4.39
N VAL A 31 4.09 -12.28 4.77
CA VAL A 31 3.71 -12.86 6.06
C VAL A 31 4.95 -12.91 6.93
N LYS A 32 4.86 -12.39 8.15
CA LYS A 32 5.97 -12.34 9.10
C LYS A 32 5.64 -13.06 10.39
N LEU A 33 6.60 -13.82 10.89
CA LEU A 33 6.57 -14.46 12.19
C LEU A 33 7.82 -14.05 12.97
N LEU A 34 7.71 -14.08 14.28
CA LEU A 34 8.81 -13.78 15.18
C LEU A 34 9.07 -15.01 16.07
N VAL A 35 10.29 -15.52 16.01
CA VAL A 35 10.79 -16.50 16.98
C VAL A 35 11.46 -15.73 18.11
N ARG A 36 10.98 -15.92 19.35
CA ARG A 36 11.65 -15.40 20.54
C ARG A 36 12.32 -16.55 21.27
N THR A 37 13.65 -16.47 21.41
CA THR A 37 14.43 -17.50 22.08
C THR A 37 14.58 -17.23 23.56
N PHE A 38 14.57 -18.31 24.34
CA PHE A 38 14.66 -18.28 25.80
C PHE A 38 15.73 -19.26 26.27
N ASP A 39 16.32 -19.02 27.43
CA ASP A 39 17.16 -20.00 28.12
C ASP A 39 16.32 -20.97 28.98
N VAL A 40 17.02 -21.86 29.69
CA VAL A 40 16.39 -22.87 30.58
C VAL A 40 15.66 -22.25 31.78
N ASP A 41 16.01 -21.02 32.16
CA ASP A 41 15.38 -20.28 33.26
C ASP A 41 14.21 -19.40 32.75
N CYS A 42 13.78 -19.61 31.49
CA CYS A 42 12.76 -18.82 30.80
C CYS A 42 13.11 -17.34 30.62
N LYS A 43 14.40 -16.98 30.60
CA LYS A 43 14.83 -15.60 30.33
C LYS A 43 15.02 -15.39 28.83
N PRO A 44 14.53 -14.26 28.27
CA PRO A 44 14.78 -13.94 26.87
C PRO A 44 16.28 -13.87 26.59
N ARG A 45 16.69 -14.49 25.47
CA ARG A 45 18.05 -14.31 24.98
C ARG A 45 18.21 -12.89 24.44
N THR A 46 19.44 -12.37 24.50
CA THR A 46 19.80 -11.03 24.02
C THR A 46 20.85 -11.08 22.91
N SER A 47 21.11 -12.27 22.38
CA SER A 47 22.09 -12.55 21.33
C SER A 47 21.54 -13.61 20.39
N GLY A 48 21.72 -13.42 19.09
CA GLY A 48 21.40 -14.42 18.08
C GLY A 48 22.52 -15.44 17.86
N GLY A 49 22.59 -15.99 16.65
CA GLY A 49 23.59 -16.96 16.21
C GLY A 49 23.21 -18.43 16.39
N ASP A 50 21.97 -18.71 16.79
CA ASP A 50 21.47 -20.08 16.90
C ASP A 50 21.20 -20.67 15.50
N PRO A 51 21.53 -21.95 15.27
CA PRO A 51 21.24 -22.62 14.02
C PRO A 51 19.75 -23.01 13.97
N LEU A 52 18.92 -22.11 13.46
CA LEU A 52 17.52 -22.36 13.18
C LEU A 52 17.37 -23.13 11.86
N ASP A 53 16.72 -24.30 11.91
CA ASP A 53 16.21 -25.01 10.74
C ASP A 53 14.69 -24.77 10.66
N VAL A 54 14.26 -24.10 9.58
CA VAL A 54 12.88 -23.65 9.40
C VAL A 54 12.33 -24.19 8.10
N ARG A 55 11.19 -24.89 8.18
CA ARG A 55 10.53 -25.47 7.01
C ARG A 55 9.08 -25.03 6.96
N LEU A 56 8.72 -24.34 5.88
CA LEU A 56 7.33 -24.01 5.55
C LEU A 56 6.76 -25.11 4.66
N ARG A 57 5.57 -25.62 5.00
CA ARG A 57 4.87 -26.65 4.23
C ARG A 57 3.41 -26.29 3.99
N LEU A 58 2.92 -26.66 2.81
CA LEU A 58 1.50 -26.80 2.50
C LEU A 58 1.30 -28.25 2.04
N ASP A 59 0.52 -29.01 2.80
CA ASP A 59 0.43 -30.46 2.66
C ASP A 59 1.85 -31.10 2.66
N ASP A 60 2.20 -31.81 1.59
CA ASP A 60 3.52 -32.45 1.41
C ASP A 60 4.53 -31.56 0.66
N THR A 61 4.15 -30.32 0.29
CA THR A 61 5.01 -29.41 -0.48
C THR A 61 5.77 -28.47 0.43
N SER A 62 7.11 -28.50 0.36
CA SER A 62 7.97 -27.52 1.04
C SER A 62 8.12 -26.25 0.21
N LEU A 63 8.08 -25.10 0.89
CA LEU A 63 8.14 -23.78 0.28
C LEU A 63 9.27 -22.95 0.90
N PRO A 64 9.82 -21.97 0.15
CA PRO A 64 10.86 -21.11 0.67
C PRO A 64 10.34 -20.21 1.79
N ILE A 65 11.13 -20.08 2.84
CA ILE A 65 10.94 -19.16 3.96
C ILE A 65 12.29 -18.51 4.28
N ALA A 66 12.30 -17.20 4.42
CA ALA A 66 13.49 -16.45 4.80
C ALA A 66 13.59 -16.39 6.33
N VAL A 67 14.82 -16.44 6.83
CA VAL A 67 15.15 -16.28 8.25
C VAL A 67 16.12 -15.11 8.36
N ASN A 68 15.80 -14.13 9.18
CA ASN A 68 16.65 -12.99 9.47
C ASN A 68 16.96 -12.94 10.97
N ASP A 69 18.25 -12.92 11.30
CA ASP A 69 18.75 -12.83 12.67
C ASP A 69 19.32 -11.42 12.92
N PRO A 70 18.57 -10.52 13.58
CA PRO A 70 19.07 -9.21 14.01
C PRO A 70 20.13 -9.28 15.13
N ASN A 71 20.49 -10.48 15.59
CA ASN A 71 21.45 -10.76 16.66
C ASN A 71 21.03 -10.26 18.05
N ASP A 72 19.72 -10.14 18.29
CA ASP A 72 19.16 -9.66 19.57
C ASP A 72 18.45 -10.77 20.39
N GLY A 73 18.55 -12.03 19.96
CA GLY A 73 17.84 -13.17 20.56
C GLY A 73 16.46 -13.44 19.96
N THR A 74 16.06 -12.67 18.95
CA THR A 74 14.89 -12.94 18.11
C THR A 74 15.28 -13.31 16.69
N TYR A 75 14.38 -13.99 15.97
CA TYR A 75 14.55 -14.32 14.55
C TYR A 75 13.26 -13.97 13.81
N GLU A 76 13.37 -13.18 12.74
CA GLU A 76 12.24 -12.86 11.87
C GLU A 76 12.14 -13.89 10.75
N LEU A 77 11.01 -14.60 10.69
CA LEU A 77 10.68 -15.49 9.58
C LEU A 77 9.76 -14.76 8.62
N SER A 78 10.04 -14.81 7.31
CA SER A 78 9.18 -14.19 6.32
C SER A 78 8.98 -15.06 5.08
N PHE A 79 7.74 -15.07 4.58
CA PHE A 79 7.40 -15.77 3.34
C PHE A 79 6.27 -15.07 2.60
N ARG A 80 6.09 -15.45 1.33
CA ARG A 80 5.00 -14.98 0.47
C ARG A 80 4.49 -16.12 -0.40
N VAL A 81 3.19 -16.33 -0.37
CA VAL A 81 2.50 -17.42 -1.09
C VAL A 81 1.34 -16.89 -1.91
N GLN A 82 0.98 -17.60 -2.97
CA GLN A 82 -0.12 -17.21 -3.88
C GLN A 82 -1.41 -18.00 -3.62
N GLN A 83 -1.29 -19.14 -2.94
CA GLN A 83 -2.40 -20.02 -2.59
C GLN A 83 -2.83 -19.81 -1.14
N SER A 84 -4.13 -19.66 -0.91
CA SER A 84 -4.71 -19.67 0.43
C SER A 84 -4.81 -21.10 0.95
N GLY A 85 -4.69 -21.29 2.27
CA GLY A 85 -4.77 -22.61 2.89
C GLY A 85 -4.15 -22.62 4.28
N GLU A 86 -4.14 -23.80 4.89
CA GLU A 86 -3.51 -24.05 6.19
C GLU A 86 -2.06 -24.51 5.98
N TYR A 87 -1.12 -23.63 6.30
CA TYR A 87 0.30 -23.91 6.23
C TYR A 87 0.81 -24.38 7.58
N VAL A 88 1.92 -25.10 7.57
CA VAL A 88 2.61 -25.54 8.78
C VAL A 88 4.06 -25.08 8.71
N ILE A 89 4.55 -24.51 9.81
CA ILE A 89 5.95 -24.11 9.97
C ILE A 89 6.59 -24.99 11.03
N ASP A 90 7.54 -25.81 10.62
CA ASP A 90 8.41 -26.54 11.52
C ASP A 90 9.62 -25.65 11.84
N VAL A 91 9.88 -25.41 13.13
CA VAL A 91 11.04 -24.65 13.62
C VAL A 91 11.83 -25.52 14.60
N ASP A 92 13.08 -25.80 14.24
CA ASP A 92 14.03 -26.54 15.06
C ASP A 92 15.23 -25.66 15.41
N ILE A 93 15.73 -25.80 16.64
CA ILE A 93 16.99 -25.20 17.09
C ILE A 93 17.89 -26.33 17.60
N PHE A 94 19.11 -26.42 17.07
CA PHE A 94 20.03 -27.55 17.34
C PHE A 94 19.41 -28.93 17.05
N GLY A 95 18.57 -29.02 16.01
CA GLY A 95 17.87 -30.25 15.62
C GLY A 95 16.78 -30.70 16.59
N ARG A 96 16.32 -29.82 17.49
CA ARG A 96 15.20 -30.07 18.41
C ARG A 96 14.07 -29.08 18.13
N PRO A 97 12.81 -29.53 18.11
CA PRO A 97 11.68 -28.65 17.89
C PRO A 97 11.53 -27.65 19.05
N ILE A 98 11.14 -26.43 18.70
CA ILE A 98 10.76 -25.42 19.70
C ILE A 98 9.41 -25.77 20.34
N LYS A 99 9.06 -25.10 21.44
CA LYS A 99 7.89 -25.40 22.29
C LYS A 99 6.58 -25.61 21.54
N ASN A 100 6.31 -24.77 20.53
CA ASN A 100 5.07 -24.76 19.76
C ASN A 100 5.26 -25.11 18.27
N SER A 101 6.35 -25.80 17.95
CA SER A 101 6.56 -26.42 16.63
C SER A 101 5.95 -27.83 16.61
N PRO A 102 5.23 -28.23 15.54
CA PRO A 102 4.89 -27.45 14.35
C PRO A 102 3.86 -26.34 14.62
N PHE A 103 4.02 -25.20 13.97
CA PHE A 103 3.16 -24.02 14.13
C PHE A 103 2.21 -23.86 12.92
N PRO A 104 0.88 -23.96 13.10
CA PRO A 104 -0.08 -23.77 12.01
C PRO A 104 -0.27 -22.29 11.67
N VAL A 105 -0.39 -21.99 10.37
CA VAL A 105 -0.61 -20.64 9.82
C VAL A 105 -1.71 -20.68 8.77
N SER A 106 -2.87 -20.10 9.10
CA SER A 106 -3.99 -19.95 8.16
C SER A 106 -3.76 -18.75 7.24
N VAL A 107 -3.54 -19.00 5.95
CA VAL A 107 -3.34 -17.95 4.93
C VAL A 107 -4.64 -17.72 4.17
N SER A 108 -5.16 -16.50 4.26
CA SER A 108 -6.43 -16.11 3.64
C SER A 108 -6.28 -15.66 2.18
N SER A 109 -7.29 -15.93 1.35
CA SER A 109 -7.46 -15.29 0.04
C SER A 109 -7.98 -13.85 0.14
N HIS A 110 -8.44 -13.45 1.33
CA HIS A 110 -9.07 -12.18 1.61
C HIS A 110 -8.11 -11.21 2.29
N HIS A 111 -8.22 -9.93 1.96
CA HIS A 111 -7.33 -8.88 2.46
C HIS A 111 -8.14 -7.87 3.26
N ILE A 112 -7.82 -7.73 4.55
CA ILE A 112 -8.43 -6.75 5.43
C ILE A 112 -7.60 -5.45 5.46
N PRO A 113 -8.22 -4.28 5.73
CA PRO A 113 -7.45 -3.07 6.01
C PRO A 113 -6.60 -3.30 7.28
N LYS A 114 -5.33 -2.89 7.22
CA LYS A 114 -4.38 -3.03 8.31
C LYS A 114 -4.45 -1.86 9.31
N TRP A 115 -5.00 -0.74 8.87
CA TRP A 115 -5.17 0.47 9.67
C TRP A 115 -6.20 1.38 9.01
N GLN A 116 -6.85 2.22 9.81
CA GLN A 116 -7.70 3.31 9.35
C GLN A 116 -7.31 4.58 10.10
N LEU A 117 -7.20 5.69 9.39
CA LEU A 117 -6.89 6.98 9.99
C LEU A 117 -7.94 7.35 11.04
N PRO A 118 -7.56 7.52 12.32
CA PRO A 118 -8.52 7.73 13.40
C PRO A 118 -8.86 9.22 13.54
N VAL A 119 -9.36 9.82 12.46
CA VAL A 119 -9.89 11.20 12.47
C VAL A 119 -11.20 11.28 11.71
N GLU A 120 -12.04 12.24 12.07
CA GLU A 120 -13.26 12.53 11.33
C GLU A 120 -12.95 13.22 10.00
N LEU A 121 -13.51 12.69 8.92
CA LEU A 121 -13.44 13.25 7.58
C LEU A 121 -14.86 13.38 7.02
N HIS A 122 -15.01 14.21 6.00
CA HIS A 122 -16.26 14.35 5.26
C HIS A 122 -15.96 14.45 3.77
N GLN A 123 -16.31 13.40 3.02
CA GLN A 123 -16.07 13.30 1.58
C GLN A 123 -14.60 13.57 1.17
N PRO A 124 -13.63 12.86 1.77
CA PRO A 124 -12.23 13.00 1.38
C PRO A 124 -12.02 12.50 -0.05
N VAL A 125 -11.08 13.10 -0.78
CA VAL A 125 -10.84 12.78 -2.20
C VAL A 125 -9.42 12.27 -2.45
N LYS A 126 -8.41 12.87 -1.81
CA LYS A 126 -6.99 12.49 -2.00
C LYS A 126 -6.24 12.46 -0.68
N VAL A 127 -5.24 11.58 -0.63
CA VAL A 127 -4.24 11.53 0.44
C VAL A 127 -2.87 11.56 -0.21
N ALA A 128 -1.92 12.24 0.42
CA ALA A 128 -0.52 12.21 0.08
C ALA A 128 0.31 12.17 1.37
N MET A 129 1.54 11.65 1.30
CA MET A 129 2.43 11.52 2.45
C MET A 129 3.78 12.16 2.12
N ASN A 130 4.33 12.95 3.04
CA ASN A 130 5.66 13.53 2.89
C ASN A 130 6.75 12.57 3.41
N GLY A 131 8.02 13.00 3.32
CA GLY A 131 9.16 12.20 3.79
C GLY A 131 9.17 11.90 5.29
N ASP A 132 8.49 12.73 6.09
CA ASP A 132 8.39 12.59 7.56
C ASP A 132 7.20 11.73 8.00
N HIS A 133 6.55 11.03 7.05
CA HIS A 133 5.35 10.22 7.30
C HIS A 133 4.16 11.00 7.84
N VAL A 134 4.07 12.29 7.49
CA VAL A 134 2.92 13.13 7.77
C VAL A 134 1.95 13.06 6.59
N LEU A 135 0.69 12.78 6.90
CA LEU A 135 -0.37 12.65 5.93
C LEU A 135 -1.01 14.01 5.67
N HIS A 136 -1.23 14.30 4.39
CA HIS A 136 -2.05 15.39 3.92
C HIS A 136 -3.29 14.79 3.28
N VAL A 137 -4.46 15.06 3.84
CA VAL A 137 -5.75 14.54 3.38
C VAL A 137 -6.58 15.70 2.84
N LEU A 138 -6.91 15.65 1.55
CA LEU A 138 -7.85 16.56 0.92
C LEU A 138 -9.27 16.16 1.35
N ASP A 139 -9.76 16.82 2.39
CA ASP A 139 -11.03 16.57 3.05
C ASP A 139 -12.09 17.52 2.48
N THR A 140 -12.41 17.31 1.21
CA THR A 140 -13.14 18.26 0.37
C THR A 140 -14.50 18.66 0.94
N GLY A 141 -15.25 17.74 1.53
CA GLY A 141 -16.55 18.05 2.14
C GLY A 141 -16.44 18.91 3.40
N ASN A 142 -15.25 19.09 3.96
CA ASN A 142 -14.94 20.05 5.03
C ASN A 142 -14.14 21.26 4.53
N GLU A 143 -13.94 21.40 3.22
CA GLU A 143 -13.24 22.53 2.57
C GLU A 143 -11.85 22.79 3.14
N ARG A 144 -11.09 21.70 3.37
CA ARG A 144 -9.76 21.78 3.97
C ARG A 144 -8.80 20.73 3.42
N VAL A 145 -7.51 20.99 3.64
CA VAL A 145 -6.49 19.95 3.67
C VAL A 145 -6.14 19.70 5.14
N ARG A 146 -6.33 18.47 5.60
CA ARG A 146 -5.98 18.05 6.95
C ARG A 146 -4.57 17.48 6.97
N ILE A 147 -3.71 18.05 7.81
CA ILE A 147 -2.35 17.57 8.07
C ILE A 147 -2.36 16.78 9.37
N VAL A 148 -1.98 15.51 9.32
CA VAL A 148 -2.21 14.56 10.41
C VAL A 148 -1.13 13.49 10.43
N LYS A 149 -0.72 13.07 11.63
CA LYS A 149 0.17 11.92 11.81
C LYS A 149 -0.61 10.61 11.72
N ASP A 150 0.10 9.51 11.52
CA ASP A 150 -0.48 8.17 11.51
C ASP A 150 -1.20 7.77 12.82
N SER A 151 -0.84 8.40 13.94
CA SER A 151 -1.52 8.23 15.23
C SER A 151 -2.92 8.85 15.26
N GLY A 152 -3.27 9.70 14.28
CA GLY A 152 -4.46 10.55 14.31
C GLY A 152 -4.24 11.91 14.95
N GLU A 153 -3.03 12.20 15.46
CA GLU A 153 -2.69 13.54 15.93
C GLU A 153 -2.77 14.54 14.78
N VAL A 154 -3.78 15.42 14.84
CA VAL A 154 -3.98 16.48 13.86
C VAL A 154 -2.95 17.57 14.12
N ILE A 155 -2.10 17.84 13.13
CA ILE A 155 -1.08 18.89 13.19
C ILE A 155 -1.74 20.23 12.83
N SER A 156 -2.50 20.28 11.75
CA SER A 156 -3.21 21.47 11.30
C SER A 156 -4.30 21.15 10.28
N ASP A 157 -5.24 22.08 10.12
CA ASP A 157 -6.19 22.08 9.01
C ASP A 157 -5.92 23.35 8.17
N ILE A 158 -5.47 23.19 6.93
CA ILE A 158 -5.31 24.29 5.99
C ILE A 158 -6.65 24.58 5.32
N ARG A 159 -7.09 25.83 5.39
CA ARG A 159 -8.25 26.36 4.67
C ARG A 159 -7.79 27.48 3.76
N ALA A 160 -8.23 27.46 2.51
CA ALA A 160 -7.85 28.44 1.50
C ALA A 160 -8.98 28.60 0.47
N PRO A 161 -9.09 29.76 -0.22
CA PRO A 161 -10.12 30.00 -1.22
C PRO A 161 -10.22 28.92 -2.30
N CYS A 162 -9.10 28.33 -2.73
CA CYS A 162 -9.07 27.22 -3.68
C CYS A 162 -9.78 25.93 -3.22
N LEU A 163 -10.11 25.80 -1.93
CA LEU A 163 -10.81 24.65 -1.33
C LEU A 163 -12.31 24.88 -1.12
N ASN A 164 -12.77 26.13 -1.24
CA ASN A 164 -14.14 26.53 -0.94
C ASN A 164 -15.16 25.83 -1.85
N GLY A 165 -16.36 25.62 -1.31
CA GLY A 165 -17.47 24.98 -2.01
C GLY A 165 -17.28 23.48 -2.25
N GLY A 166 -16.31 22.84 -1.59
CA GLY A 166 -16.07 21.40 -1.67
C GLY A 166 -15.84 20.91 -3.09
N THR A 167 -15.03 21.64 -3.87
CA THR A 167 -14.82 21.38 -5.30
C THR A 167 -13.36 21.05 -5.67
N ALA A 168 -12.49 20.94 -4.67
CA ALA A 168 -11.15 20.40 -4.86
C ALA A 168 -11.21 18.88 -5.08
N VAL A 169 -10.56 18.39 -6.14
CA VAL A 169 -10.63 16.99 -6.59
C VAL A 169 -9.27 16.32 -6.77
N GLY A 170 -8.20 17.10 -6.79
CA GLY A 170 -6.83 16.60 -6.96
C GLY A 170 -5.87 17.33 -6.04
N MET A 171 -4.82 16.61 -5.64
CA MET A 171 -3.79 17.11 -4.74
C MET A 171 -2.47 16.40 -5.02
N ALA A 172 -1.38 17.15 -5.06
CA ALA A 172 -0.02 16.62 -5.13
C ALA A 172 0.89 17.42 -4.20
N LEU A 173 1.80 16.74 -3.49
CA LEU A 173 2.83 17.42 -2.71
C LEU A 173 3.94 17.90 -3.64
N LEU A 174 4.42 19.11 -3.41
CA LEU A 174 5.51 19.75 -4.14
C LEU A 174 6.76 19.80 -3.25
N GLY A 175 7.91 20.03 -3.87
CA GLY A 175 9.15 20.31 -3.13
C GLY A 175 8.99 21.55 -2.24
N GLY A 176 9.59 21.52 -1.04
CA GLY A 176 9.53 22.63 -0.08
C GLY A 176 8.29 22.63 0.82
N GLY A 177 7.44 21.60 0.76
CA GLY A 177 6.28 21.45 1.66
C GLY A 177 4.98 22.07 1.15
N ASP A 178 5.00 22.65 -0.05
CA ASP A 178 3.81 23.18 -0.71
C ASP A 178 3.01 22.07 -1.40
N MET A 179 1.84 22.43 -1.88
CA MET A 179 0.88 21.50 -2.46
C MET A 179 0.27 22.09 -3.73
N ALA A 180 0.07 21.28 -4.76
CA ALA A 180 -0.75 21.64 -5.91
C ALA A 180 -2.17 21.11 -5.68
N ILE A 181 -3.16 22.01 -5.74
CA ILE A 181 -4.58 21.69 -5.59
C ILE A 181 -5.28 21.90 -6.93
N LEU A 182 -5.97 20.86 -7.41
CA LEU A 182 -6.83 20.92 -8.58
C LEU A 182 -8.28 21.13 -8.13
N ASN A 183 -8.87 22.25 -8.55
CA ASN A 183 -10.28 22.53 -8.32
C ASN A 183 -11.05 22.49 -9.65
N TRP A 184 -12.07 21.62 -9.71
CA TRP A 184 -12.81 21.38 -10.94
C TRP A 184 -13.75 22.53 -11.30
N ARG A 185 -14.31 23.22 -10.29
CA ARG A 185 -15.30 24.29 -10.48
C ARG A 185 -14.62 25.58 -10.96
N THR A 186 -13.48 25.93 -10.36
CA THR A 186 -12.67 27.08 -10.80
C THR A 186 -11.80 26.75 -12.01
N LYS A 187 -11.67 25.46 -12.36
CA LYS A 187 -10.85 24.97 -13.47
C LYS A 187 -9.38 25.39 -13.35
N SER A 188 -8.85 25.41 -12.13
CA SER A 188 -7.51 25.92 -11.83
C SER A 188 -6.67 24.92 -11.06
N ILE A 189 -5.35 25.03 -11.23
CA ILE A 189 -4.36 24.43 -10.34
C ILE A 189 -3.73 25.55 -9.50
N THR A 190 -3.84 25.42 -8.18
CA THR A 190 -3.33 26.40 -7.23
C THR A 190 -2.19 25.80 -6.42
N ARG A 191 -1.07 26.52 -6.30
CA ARG A 191 -0.03 26.23 -5.32
C ARG A 191 -0.54 26.74 -3.99
N LEU A 192 -0.65 25.84 -3.03
CA LEU A 192 -1.04 26.09 -1.67
C LEU A 192 0.19 25.89 -0.79
N GLY A 193 0.64 26.96 -0.15
CA GLY A 193 1.72 26.93 0.80
C GLY A 193 1.30 26.28 2.13
N SER A 194 2.29 25.83 2.89
CA SER A 194 2.09 25.19 4.19
C SER A 194 1.34 26.05 5.23
N LYS A 195 1.29 27.38 5.04
CA LYS A 195 0.56 28.33 5.89
C LYS A 195 -0.81 28.73 5.32
N GLY A 196 -1.21 28.14 4.20
CA GLY A 196 -2.45 28.48 3.50
C GLY A 196 -2.35 29.67 2.54
N ASP A 197 -1.14 30.21 2.33
CA ASP A 197 -0.89 31.18 1.27
C ASP A 197 -1.07 30.52 -0.11
N GLU A 198 -1.70 31.22 -1.04
CA GLU A 198 -2.00 30.66 -2.36
C GLU A 198 -1.35 31.46 -3.49
N ILE A 199 -0.75 30.73 -4.43
CA ILE A 199 -0.29 31.25 -5.72
C ILE A 199 -0.96 30.40 -6.79
N GLN A 200 -1.91 30.98 -7.52
CA GLN A 200 -2.53 30.30 -8.65
C GLN A 200 -1.46 30.05 -9.73
N ILE A 201 -1.18 28.78 -10.04
CA ILE A 201 -0.06 28.42 -10.94
C ILE A 201 -0.51 28.47 -12.40
N PHE A 202 -1.67 27.86 -12.72
CA PHE A 202 -2.18 27.80 -14.09
C PHE A 202 -3.71 27.68 -14.18
N VAL A 203 -4.22 28.31 -15.23
CA VAL A 203 -5.33 27.86 -16.07
C VAL A 203 -4.71 27.70 -17.48
N PHE A 204 -5.40 27.04 -18.41
CA PHE A 204 -5.17 27.01 -19.86
C PHE A 204 -4.45 28.26 -20.45
N ASP A 205 -3.97 28.17 -21.70
CA ASP A 205 -3.40 29.35 -22.36
C ASP A 205 -4.35 30.57 -22.32
N SER A 206 -3.88 31.76 -22.70
CA SER A 206 -4.70 32.99 -22.70
C SER A 206 -5.98 32.89 -23.55
N ASN A 207 -6.16 31.81 -24.31
CA ASN A 207 -7.32 31.50 -25.15
C ASN A 207 -8.12 30.27 -24.64
N MET A 208 -7.88 29.81 -23.42
CA MET A 208 -8.54 28.65 -22.80
C MET A 208 -8.29 27.31 -23.50
N ARG A 209 -7.15 27.12 -24.18
CA ARG A 209 -6.80 25.86 -24.87
C ARG A 209 -5.96 24.91 -23.99
N PRO A 210 -6.27 23.60 -23.97
CA PRO A 210 -5.40 22.59 -23.39
C PRO A 210 -4.04 22.57 -24.11
N GLN A 211 -2.93 22.59 -23.37
CA GLN A 211 -1.59 22.52 -23.97
C GLN A 211 -1.30 21.15 -24.63
N PHE A 212 -2.03 20.10 -24.26
CA PHE A 212 -2.03 18.80 -24.91
C PHE A 212 -3.35 18.06 -24.62
N SER A 213 -3.74 17.16 -25.51
CA SER A 213 -4.86 16.23 -25.34
C SER A 213 -4.48 14.86 -25.93
N PHE A 214 -5.00 13.78 -25.34
CA PHE A 214 -4.75 12.43 -25.81
C PHE A 214 -6.08 11.70 -26.05
N PRO A 215 -6.15 10.81 -27.07
CA PRO A 215 -7.37 10.13 -27.43
C PRO A 215 -7.72 9.05 -26.41
N THR A 216 -8.90 9.16 -25.78
CA THR A 216 -9.40 8.17 -24.82
C THR A 216 -10.25 7.08 -25.49
N ARG A 217 -10.20 7.00 -26.83
CA ARG A 217 -10.95 6.01 -27.65
C ARG A 217 -12.46 5.96 -27.35
N GLY A 218 -13.05 7.11 -27.00
CA GLY A 218 -14.48 7.22 -26.66
C GLY A 218 -14.83 6.77 -25.24
N GLN A 219 -13.84 6.47 -24.38
CA GLN A 219 -14.03 6.11 -22.98
C GLN A 219 -14.02 7.37 -22.11
N THR A 220 -14.88 7.39 -21.09
CA THR A 220 -14.93 8.48 -20.11
C THR A 220 -13.74 8.34 -19.16
N VAL A 221 -12.96 9.41 -19.03
CA VAL A 221 -11.84 9.49 -18.09
C VAL A 221 -12.37 9.65 -16.67
N THR A 222 -11.83 8.86 -15.77
CA THR A 222 -12.21 8.84 -14.35
C THR A 222 -11.06 9.26 -13.44
N SER A 223 -9.80 9.06 -13.86
CA SER A 223 -8.61 9.58 -13.17
C SER A 223 -7.42 9.72 -14.12
N VAL A 224 -6.51 10.62 -13.79
CA VAL A 224 -5.21 10.78 -14.47
C VAL A 224 -4.13 10.81 -13.40
N ASN A 225 -3.09 10.00 -13.55
CA ASN A 225 -2.01 9.86 -12.59
C ASN A 225 -0.67 9.76 -13.33
N VAL A 226 0.42 10.11 -12.65
CA VAL A 226 1.78 9.96 -13.21
C VAL A 226 2.25 8.52 -12.98
N GLY A 227 2.81 7.92 -14.02
CA GLY A 227 3.39 6.58 -14.05
C GLY A 227 4.88 6.58 -13.67
N LEU A 228 5.58 5.53 -14.11
CA LEU A 228 7.05 5.51 -14.09
C LEU A 228 7.57 6.24 -15.32
N ASP A 229 8.80 6.75 -15.27
CA ASP A 229 9.46 7.37 -16.44
C ASP A 229 8.65 8.53 -17.07
N ASP A 230 7.91 9.30 -16.25
CA ASP A 230 7.00 10.39 -16.66
C ASP A 230 5.85 9.98 -17.59
N ASP A 231 5.54 8.68 -17.66
CA ASP A 231 4.35 8.17 -18.35
C ASP A 231 3.05 8.69 -17.71
N ILE A 232 1.97 8.65 -18.48
CA ILE A 232 0.64 9.09 -18.05
C ILE A 232 -0.28 7.87 -17.93
N LEU A 233 -0.80 7.65 -16.72
CA LEU A 233 -1.81 6.64 -16.42
C LEU A 233 -3.20 7.25 -16.44
N VAL A 234 -4.08 6.71 -17.27
CA VAL A 234 -5.45 7.21 -17.43
C VAL A 234 -6.44 6.12 -17.06
N GLY A 235 -7.07 6.28 -15.91
CA GLY A 235 -8.21 5.46 -15.52
C GLY A 235 -9.44 5.88 -16.33
N THR A 236 -10.22 4.89 -16.75
CA THR A 236 -11.45 5.10 -17.51
C THR A 236 -12.60 4.25 -16.98
N THR A 237 -13.77 4.40 -17.58
CA THR A 237 -14.92 3.51 -17.37
C THR A 237 -14.72 2.06 -17.84
N HIS A 238 -13.65 1.75 -18.58
CA HIS A 238 -13.43 0.43 -19.19
C HIS A 238 -12.11 -0.23 -18.81
N GLY A 239 -11.14 0.53 -18.26
CA GLY A 239 -9.85 -0.01 -17.86
C GLY A 239 -8.82 1.07 -17.56
N LEU A 240 -7.55 0.66 -17.49
CA LEU A 240 -6.40 1.53 -17.25
C LEU A 240 -5.55 1.63 -18.52
N LEU A 241 -5.41 2.84 -19.04
CA LEU A 241 -4.62 3.13 -20.22
C LEU A 241 -3.28 3.74 -19.81
N LEU A 242 -2.22 3.40 -20.55
CA LEU A 242 -0.87 3.94 -20.39
C LEU A 242 -0.49 4.73 -21.64
N PHE A 243 0.02 5.93 -21.43
CA PHE A 243 0.55 6.82 -22.45
C PHE A 243 1.98 7.23 -22.08
N ASP A 244 2.79 7.58 -23.07
CA ASP A 244 4.08 8.23 -22.80
C ASP A 244 3.89 9.69 -22.34
N GLY A 245 4.98 10.32 -21.88
CA GLY A 245 4.97 11.75 -21.49
C GLY A 245 4.61 12.72 -22.64
N ALA A 246 4.58 12.26 -23.89
CA ALA A 246 4.11 13.02 -25.05
C ALA A 246 2.62 12.79 -25.37
N GLY A 247 1.92 11.97 -24.57
CA GLY A 247 0.50 11.65 -24.75
C GLY A 247 0.21 10.61 -25.84
N ARG A 248 1.21 9.86 -26.32
CA ARG A 248 0.99 8.75 -27.26
C ARG A 248 0.54 7.52 -26.49
N PHE A 249 -0.50 6.86 -26.99
CA PHE A 249 -0.99 5.61 -26.39
C PHE A 249 0.06 4.51 -26.53
N LEU A 250 0.41 3.88 -25.41
CA LEU A 250 1.35 2.76 -25.38
C LEU A 250 0.60 1.43 -25.34
N ARG A 251 -0.19 1.21 -24.28
CA ARG A 251 -0.97 -0.02 -24.07
C ARG A 251 -1.99 0.12 -22.94
N GLU A 252 -2.79 -0.92 -22.75
CA GLU A 252 -3.62 -1.06 -21.55
C GLU A 252 -2.85 -1.83 -20.47
N ILE A 253 -3.07 -1.45 -19.21
CA ILE A 253 -2.60 -2.22 -18.06
C ILE A 253 -3.74 -3.13 -17.60
N PRO A 254 -3.55 -4.46 -17.60
CA PRO A 254 -4.59 -5.38 -17.13
C PRO A 254 -4.95 -5.08 -15.68
N ILE A 255 -6.23 -4.92 -15.38
CA ILE A 255 -6.74 -4.64 -14.01
C ILE A 255 -7.74 -5.72 -13.55
N ALA A 256 -7.78 -6.82 -14.27
CA ALA A 256 -8.54 -8.02 -13.97
C ALA A 256 -7.85 -9.26 -14.56
N PRO A 257 -8.16 -10.46 -14.07
CA PRO A 257 -7.79 -11.72 -14.73
C PRO A 257 -8.26 -11.78 -16.19
N GLU A 258 -7.56 -12.53 -17.04
CA GLU A 258 -7.89 -12.63 -18.46
C GLU A 258 -9.27 -13.28 -18.72
N ASP A 259 -9.71 -14.16 -17.82
CA ASP A 259 -11.01 -14.81 -17.88
C ASP A 259 -12.16 -13.95 -17.30
N HIS A 260 -11.85 -12.77 -16.76
CA HIS A 260 -12.86 -11.88 -16.19
C HIS A 260 -13.80 -11.34 -17.27
N LYS A 261 -15.09 -11.69 -17.14
CA LYS A 261 -16.15 -11.25 -18.05
C LYS A 261 -16.83 -10.01 -17.51
N GLY A 262 -16.36 -8.83 -17.90
CA GLY A 262 -16.98 -7.58 -17.48
C GLY A 262 -16.15 -6.36 -17.84
N ARG A 263 -16.81 -5.19 -17.79
CA ARG A 263 -16.09 -3.91 -17.79
C ARG A 263 -15.73 -3.58 -16.35
N VAL A 264 -14.49 -3.17 -16.15
CA VAL A 264 -14.00 -2.77 -14.84
C VAL A 264 -13.56 -1.31 -14.95
N MET A 265 -14.28 -0.44 -14.25
CA MET A 265 -13.95 0.98 -14.16
C MET A 265 -12.77 1.16 -13.22
N VAL A 266 -11.83 2.03 -13.58
CA VAL A 266 -10.69 2.39 -12.73
C VAL A 266 -10.94 3.76 -12.12
N SER A 267 -11.15 3.84 -10.81
CA SER A 267 -11.51 5.09 -10.15
C SER A 267 -10.31 5.93 -9.71
N THR A 268 -9.17 5.29 -9.45
CA THR A 268 -7.90 5.94 -9.11
C THR A 268 -6.76 4.94 -9.30
N CYS A 269 -5.53 5.39 -9.51
CA CYS A 269 -4.37 4.50 -9.48
C CYS A 269 -3.10 5.21 -9.00
N ALA A 270 -2.12 4.44 -8.57
CA ALA A 270 -0.75 4.87 -8.31
C ALA A 270 0.21 3.72 -8.62
N VAL A 271 1.48 4.06 -8.83
CA VAL A 271 2.53 3.07 -9.05
C VAL A 271 3.51 3.10 -7.89
N CYS A 272 3.92 1.92 -7.43
CA CYS A 272 5.02 1.76 -6.50
C CYS A 272 6.33 1.70 -7.29
N PRO A 273 7.21 2.72 -7.21
CA PRO A 273 8.44 2.77 -8.00
C PRO A 273 9.39 1.61 -7.71
N GLU A 274 9.49 1.21 -6.44
CA GLU A 274 10.41 0.14 -5.99
C GLU A 274 10.05 -1.25 -6.52
N SER A 275 8.75 -1.53 -6.71
CA SER A 275 8.27 -2.85 -7.12
C SER A 275 7.74 -2.90 -8.55
N GLY A 276 7.49 -1.73 -9.16
CA GLY A 276 6.75 -1.62 -10.41
C GLY A 276 5.32 -2.16 -10.31
N LEU A 277 4.73 -2.24 -9.11
CA LEU A 277 3.32 -2.63 -8.95
C LEU A 277 2.42 -1.39 -9.12
N VAL A 278 1.33 -1.58 -9.85
CA VAL A 278 0.24 -0.63 -10.00
C VAL A 278 -0.85 -1.01 -9.02
N ILE A 279 -1.27 -0.04 -8.20
CA ILE A 279 -2.38 -0.15 -7.27
C ILE A 279 -3.52 0.66 -7.88
N ALA A 280 -4.58 0.00 -8.33
CA ALA A 280 -5.73 0.65 -8.93
C ALA A 280 -6.99 0.41 -8.10
N GLY A 281 -7.68 1.48 -7.68
CA GLY A 281 -9.05 1.37 -7.21
C GLY A 281 -9.94 1.04 -8.41
N VAL A 282 -10.69 -0.05 -8.31
CA VAL A 282 -11.52 -0.56 -9.40
C VAL A 282 -12.95 -0.83 -8.95
N VAL A 283 -13.89 -0.70 -9.88
CA VAL A 283 -15.30 -1.05 -9.67
C VAL A 283 -15.76 -1.90 -10.85
N ASP A 284 -16.19 -3.12 -10.56
CA ASP A 284 -16.81 -4.00 -11.53
C ASP A 284 -18.21 -3.48 -11.90
N ALA A 285 -18.44 -3.18 -13.17
CA ALA A 285 -19.68 -2.57 -13.64
C ALA A 285 -20.90 -3.50 -13.53
N LYS A 286 -20.70 -4.82 -13.51
CA LYS A 286 -21.77 -5.83 -13.41
C LYS A 286 -22.17 -6.08 -11.96
N THR A 287 -21.19 -6.21 -11.07
CA THR A 287 -21.42 -6.58 -9.65
C THR A 287 -21.45 -5.37 -8.72
N ASN A 288 -21.04 -4.20 -9.21
CA ASN A 288 -20.85 -2.98 -8.42
C ASN A 288 -19.91 -3.21 -7.22
N LYS A 289 -18.97 -4.15 -7.36
CA LYS A 289 -17.98 -4.48 -6.32
C LYS A 289 -16.76 -3.58 -6.51
N ALA A 290 -16.45 -2.79 -5.48
CA ALA A 290 -15.25 -1.97 -5.43
C ALA A 290 -14.13 -2.70 -4.68
N GLN A 291 -12.94 -2.76 -5.28
CA GLN A 291 -11.76 -3.46 -4.78
C GLN A 291 -10.49 -2.71 -5.22
N LEU A 292 -9.31 -3.17 -4.81
CA LEU A 292 -8.05 -2.73 -5.40
C LEU A 292 -7.51 -3.82 -6.31
N ALA A 293 -7.23 -3.49 -7.57
CA ALA A 293 -6.50 -4.34 -8.50
C ALA A 293 -5.00 -4.06 -8.35
N ILE A 294 -4.22 -5.14 -8.17
CA ILE A 294 -2.76 -5.08 -8.14
C ILE A 294 -2.25 -5.70 -9.43
N SER A 295 -1.49 -4.93 -10.19
CA SER A 295 -0.98 -5.32 -11.51
C SER A 295 0.50 -4.97 -11.65
N ARG A 296 1.22 -5.67 -12.52
CA ARG A 296 2.60 -5.26 -12.85
C ARG A 296 2.55 -4.13 -13.86
N TYR A 297 3.35 -3.09 -13.63
CA TYR A 297 3.45 -1.93 -14.53
C TYR A 297 3.72 -2.40 -15.95
N LYS A 298 4.79 -3.19 -16.15
CA LYS A 298 5.13 -3.90 -17.39
C LYS A 298 4.75 -5.39 -17.29
N GLY A 299 3.47 -5.72 -17.17
CA GLY A 299 3.04 -7.12 -17.15
C GLY A 299 1.55 -7.32 -16.93
N ALA A 300 1.24 -8.49 -16.36
CA ALA A 300 -0.13 -8.94 -16.14
C ALA A 300 -0.73 -8.44 -14.83
N PHE A 301 -2.04 -8.63 -14.71
CA PHE A 301 -2.76 -8.61 -13.44
C PHE A 301 -2.15 -9.62 -12.45
N VAL A 302 -2.11 -9.27 -11.16
CA VAL A 302 -1.55 -10.13 -10.10
C VAL A 302 -2.66 -10.65 -9.18
N PHE A 303 -3.35 -9.78 -8.45
CA PHE A 303 -4.40 -10.16 -7.52
C PHE A 303 -5.31 -8.98 -7.15
N TYR A 304 -6.41 -9.28 -6.46
CA TYR A 304 -7.29 -8.26 -5.86
C TYR A 304 -7.08 -8.17 -4.36
N ILE A 305 -7.12 -6.95 -3.82
CA ILE A 305 -7.36 -6.67 -2.40
C ILE A 305 -8.86 -6.35 -2.26
N ASP A 306 -9.59 -7.21 -1.57
CA ASP A 306 -11.05 -7.16 -1.52
C ASP A 306 -11.64 -6.39 -0.34
N SER A 307 -10.80 -5.99 0.61
CA SER A 307 -11.21 -5.27 1.82
C SER A 307 -12.28 -6.03 2.62
N TYR A 308 -12.04 -7.33 2.81
CA TYR A 308 -12.97 -8.23 3.51
C TYR A 308 -13.37 -7.71 4.89
N GLY A 309 -14.64 -7.85 5.24
CA GLY A 309 -15.22 -7.28 6.46
C GLY A 309 -15.33 -5.74 6.48
N ALA A 310 -14.69 -5.02 5.56
CA ALA A 310 -14.64 -3.56 5.51
C ALA A 310 -14.75 -3.04 4.07
N ARG A 311 -15.80 -3.45 3.36
CA ARG A 311 -15.98 -3.22 1.91
C ARG A 311 -15.73 -1.75 1.52
N LEU A 312 -14.93 -1.56 0.48
CA LEU A 312 -14.76 -0.25 -0.18
C LEU A 312 -16.05 0.11 -0.91
N ARG A 313 -16.43 1.39 -0.89
CA ARG A 313 -17.63 1.87 -1.56
C ARG A 313 -17.32 2.72 -2.79
N ARG A 314 -16.44 3.70 -2.63
CA ARG A 314 -15.99 4.62 -3.69
C ARG A 314 -14.53 4.99 -3.47
N PRO A 315 -13.58 4.07 -3.73
CA PRO A 315 -12.16 4.38 -3.66
C PRO A 315 -11.83 5.45 -4.71
N CYS A 316 -11.21 6.57 -4.31
CA CYS A 316 -11.00 7.75 -5.19
C CYS A 316 -9.61 8.38 -5.07
N GLY A 317 -8.87 8.04 -4.02
CA GLY A 317 -7.49 8.47 -3.80
C GLY A 317 -6.63 7.29 -3.39
N VAL A 318 -5.40 7.26 -3.89
CA VAL A 318 -4.40 6.29 -3.48
C VAL A 318 -3.05 6.98 -3.32
N CYS A 319 -2.34 6.64 -2.25
CA CYS A 319 -0.95 7.02 -2.03
C CYS A 319 -0.17 5.75 -1.72
N VAL A 320 0.95 5.54 -2.40
CA VAL A 320 1.87 4.44 -2.07
C VAL A 320 2.75 4.89 -0.90
N GLY A 321 2.88 4.01 0.10
CA GLY A 321 3.75 4.23 1.24
C GLY A 321 5.23 4.08 0.87
N THR A 322 6.07 4.86 1.53
CA THR A 322 7.53 4.87 1.40
C THR A 322 8.18 4.63 2.76
N GLY A 323 9.47 4.28 2.78
CA GLY A 323 10.23 4.06 4.02
C GLY A 323 9.60 2.95 4.89
N PRO A 324 9.25 3.20 6.16
CA PRO A 324 8.58 2.23 7.03
C PRO A 324 7.22 1.72 6.51
N ARG A 325 6.61 2.42 5.54
CA ARG A 325 5.35 2.03 4.88
C ARG A 325 5.58 1.39 3.50
N ALA A 326 6.82 1.04 3.15
CA ALA A 326 7.11 0.34 1.91
C ALA A 326 6.26 -0.93 1.78
N GLY A 327 5.71 -1.18 0.59
CA GLY A 327 4.79 -2.30 0.34
C GLY A 327 3.35 -2.11 0.85
N GLN A 328 3.02 -0.92 1.36
CA GLN A 328 1.68 -0.55 1.81
C GLN A 328 1.12 0.62 1.00
N CYS A 329 -0.19 0.72 0.88
CA CYS A 329 -0.86 1.85 0.25
C CYS A 329 -1.98 2.39 1.15
N LEU A 330 -2.19 3.70 1.04
CA LEU A 330 -3.30 4.43 1.68
C LEU A 330 -4.37 4.66 0.63
N ILE A 331 -5.61 4.28 0.94
CA ILE A 331 -6.77 4.41 0.07
C ILE A 331 -7.78 5.34 0.71
N VAL A 332 -8.15 6.38 -0.02
CA VAL A 332 -9.29 7.24 0.32
C VAL A 332 -10.55 6.59 -0.22
N ASP A 333 -11.51 6.33 0.66
CA ASP A 333 -12.84 5.89 0.31
C ASP A 333 -13.85 7.00 0.63
N HIS A 334 -14.21 7.74 -0.42
CA HIS A 334 -15.06 8.93 -0.31
C HIS A 334 -16.42 8.62 0.31
N ALA A 335 -17.02 7.47 -0.01
CA ALA A 335 -18.37 7.14 0.44
C ALA A 335 -18.40 6.61 1.89
N SER A 336 -17.25 6.20 2.44
CA SER A 336 -17.13 5.81 3.84
C SER A 336 -16.42 6.87 4.71
N ASN A 337 -16.10 8.04 4.15
CA ASN A 337 -15.39 9.12 4.84
C ASN A 337 -14.10 8.64 5.53
N SER A 338 -13.33 7.78 4.86
CA SER A 338 -12.18 7.14 5.50
C SER A 338 -10.92 7.12 4.63
N VAL A 339 -9.78 7.06 5.31
CA VAL A 339 -8.49 6.69 4.72
C VAL A 339 -8.04 5.38 5.37
N ARG A 340 -7.82 4.35 4.57
CA ARG A 340 -7.45 3.00 5.05
C ARG A 340 -6.14 2.55 4.45
N MET A 341 -5.36 1.80 5.21
CA MET A 341 -4.11 1.20 4.77
C MET A 341 -4.29 -0.26 4.39
N TYR A 342 -3.67 -0.66 3.28
CA TYR A 342 -3.60 -2.05 2.84
C TYR A 342 -2.16 -2.44 2.53
N ARG A 343 -1.79 -3.69 2.80
CA ARG A 343 -0.53 -4.28 2.33
C ARG A 343 -0.76 -4.86 0.94
N PHE A 344 0.12 -4.56 -0.01
CA PHE A 344 0.03 -5.07 -1.39
C PHE A 344 1.29 -5.83 -1.84
N LYS A 345 2.35 -5.77 -1.05
CA LYS A 345 3.63 -6.44 -1.32
C LYS A 345 3.96 -7.45 -0.23
#